data_AF-A0A072VH74-F1
#
_entry.id   AF-A0A072VH74-F1
#
_cell.length_a   1.000
_cell.length_b   1.000
_cell.length_c   1.000
_cell.angle_alpha   90.00
_cell.angle_beta   90.00
_cell.angle_gamma   90.00
#
_symmetry.space_group_name_H-M   'P 1'
#
loop_
_entity.id
_entity.type
_entity.pdbx_description
1 polymer ?
#
loop_
_entity_poly.entity_id
_entity_poly.type
_entity_poly.pdbx_seq_one_letter_code
_entity_poly.pdbx_strand_id
1 'polypeptide(L)' 'MTEIVKFNLIIILLSVFIVAMNVDAYVPCRRNADCLGEKCLPPKRYWCRIITEPYEDFPMGRCDCI' A
#
# COMPACT_ATOMS: atom_id res chain seq x y z
N MET A 1 -7.53 -32.08 21.00
CA MET A 1 -8.38 -30.89 20.80
C MET A 1 -7.61 -29.57 20.87
N THR A 2 -6.69 -29.41 21.82
CA THR A 2 -5.86 -28.19 22.00
C THR A 2 -4.92 -27.88 20.82
N GLU A 3 -4.38 -28.89 20.14
CA GLU A 3 -3.46 -28.65 19.01
C GLU A 3 -4.15 -28.10 17.76
N ILE A 4 -5.38 -28.56 17.49
CA ILE A 4 -6.20 -28.06 16.37
C ILE A 4 -6.55 -26.58 16.56
N VAL A 5 -6.84 -26.17 17.81
CA VAL A 5 -7.13 -24.77 18.15
C VAL A 5 -5.89 -23.89 17.96
N LYS A 6 -4.70 -24.37 18.33
CA LYS A 6 -3.43 -23.65 18.10
C LYS A 6 -3.16 -23.47 16.60
N PHE A 7 -3.41 -24.50 15.81
CA PHE A 7 -3.18 -24.45 14.36
C PHE A 7 -4.09 -23.41 13.69
N ASN A 8 -5.37 -23.38 14.06
CA ASN A 8 -6.32 -22.38 13.56
C ASN A 8 -5.94 -20.95 13.98
N LEU A 9 -5.46 -20.75 15.21
CA LEU A 9 -5.01 -19.43 15.68
C LEU A 9 -3.83 -18.89 14.86
N ILE A 10 -2.87 -19.76 14.52
CA ILE A 10 -1.71 -19.39 13.69
C ILE A 10 -2.13 -19.00 12.28
N ILE A 11 -3.07 -19.74 11.68
CA ILE A 11 -3.60 -19.44 10.34
C ILE A 11 -4.33 -18.09 10.33
N ILE A 12 -5.12 -17.79 11.36
CA ILE A 12 -5.82 -16.51 11.49
C ILE A 12 -4.83 -15.35 11.68
N LEU A 13 -3.79 -15.54 12.48
CA LEU A 13 -2.75 -14.53 12.65
C LEU A 13 -1.99 -14.26 11.35
N LEU A 14 -1.64 -15.31 10.60
CA LEU A 14 -1.00 -15.19 9.30
C LEU A 14 -1.88 -14.47 8.28
N SER A 15 -3.17 -14.79 8.21
CA SER A 15 -4.08 -14.14 7.27
C SER A 15 -4.24 -12.64 7.56
N VAL A 16 -4.37 -12.25 8.84
CA VAL A 16 -4.41 -10.83 9.24
C VAL A 16 -3.10 -10.12 8.93
N PHE A 17 -1.95 -10.78 9.15
CA PHE A 17 -0.64 -10.19 8.86
C PHE A 17 -0.41 -9.97 7.37
N ILE A 18 -0.83 -10.92 6.52
CA ILE A 18 -0.78 -10.79 5.06
C ILE A 18 -1.69 -9.66 4.58
N VAL A 19 -2.90 -9.54 5.13
CA VAL A 19 -3.81 -8.44 4.81
C VAL A 19 -3.20 -7.11 5.22
N ALA A 20 -2.65 -6.99 6.43
CA ALA A 20 -2.00 -5.77 6.91
C ALA A 20 -0.77 -5.36 6.08
N MET A 21 0.01 -6.33 5.60
CA MET A 21 1.16 -6.10 4.71
C MET A 21 0.75 -5.77 3.27
N ASN A 22 -0.39 -6.26 2.78
CA ASN A 22 -0.95 -5.98 1.46
C ASN A 22 -1.84 -4.74 1.42
N VAL A 23 -2.07 -4.07 2.56
CA VAL A 23 -2.46 -2.66 2.51
C VAL A 23 -1.26 -1.91 1.99
N ASP A 24 -1.08 -1.92 0.66
CA ASP A 24 -0.29 -0.93 -0.07
C ASP A 24 -0.78 0.42 0.44
N ALA A 25 -0.03 0.97 1.39
CA ALA A 25 -0.47 2.09 2.18
C ALA A 25 -0.81 3.20 1.20
N TYR A 26 -2.09 3.58 1.16
CA TYR A 26 -2.51 4.71 0.36
C TYR A 26 -1.70 5.92 0.81
N VAL A 27 -0.67 6.27 0.03
CA VAL A 27 0.16 7.45 0.28
C VAL A 27 -0.33 8.53 -0.68
N PRO A 28 -1.12 9.51 -0.19
CA PRO A 28 -1.51 10.63 -1.02
C PRO A 28 -0.26 11.45 -1.38
N CYS A 29 -0.22 11.94 -2.61
CA CYS A 29 0.86 12.78 -3.11
C CYS A 29 0.30 13.94 -3.93
N ARG A 30 1.03 15.06 -3.92
CA ARG A 30 0.75 16.22 -4.77
C ARG A 30 1.86 16.42 -5.81
N ARG A 31 3.08 16.01 -5.48
CA ARG A 31 4.29 16.06 -6.30
C ARG A 31 5.06 14.76 -6.15
N ASN A 32 5.93 14.46 -7.11
CA ASN A 32 6.77 13.25 -7.08
C ASN A 32 7.70 13.23 -5.86
N ALA A 33 8.07 14.41 -5.35
CA ALA A 33 8.87 14.55 -4.14
C ALA A 33 8.15 14.07 -2.87
N ASP A 34 6.82 13.95 -2.88
CA ASP A 34 6.06 13.40 -1.75
C ASP A 34 6.20 11.87 -1.68
N CYS A 35 6.58 11.22 -2.78
CA CYS A 35 6.82 9.78 -2.87
C CYS A 35 8.28 9.45 -2.52
N LEU A 36 8.63 9.65 -1.24
CA LEU A 36 9.98 9.43 -0.74
C LEU A 36 10.29 7.93 -0.52
N GLY A 37 11.46 7.51 -0.98
CA GLY A 37 11.99 6.15 -0.81
C GLY A 37 11.78 5.24 -2.03
N GLU A 38 12.80 4.45 -2.38
CA GLU A 38 12.70 3.41 -3.40
C GLU A 38 11.96 2.19 -2.83
N LYS A 39 10.62 2.25 -2.82
CA LYS A 39 9.79 1.09 -2.46
C LYS A 39 9.58 0.12 -3.63
N CYS A 40 9.94 0.51 -4.84
CA CYS A 40 9.70 -0.26 -6.06
C CYS A 40 10.98 -0.96 -6.54
N LEU A 41 10.83 -2.20 -6.99
CA LEU A 41 11.90 -2.94 -7.66
C LEU A 41 12.09 -2.43 -9.09
N PRO A 42 13.33 -2.34 -9.60
CA PRO A 42 13.58 -1.98 -10.99
C PRO A 42 12.89 -2.96 -11.95
N PRO A 43 12.30 -2.48 -13.08
CA PRO A 43 12.43 -1.14 -13.66
C PRO A 43 11.42 -0.10 -13.14
N LYS A 44 10.51 -0.49 -12.24
CA LYS A 44 9.43 0.39 -11.78
C LYS A 44 9.96 1.44 -10.82
N ARG A 45 9.44 2.66 -10.93
CA ARG A 45 9.79 3.78 -10.05
C ARG A 45 8.63 4.13 -9.15
N TYR A 46 8.95 4.46 -7.90
CA TYR A 46 7.95 4.99 -6.97
C TYR A 46 7.67 6.44 -7.36
N TRP A 47 6.46 6.72 -7.84
CA TRP A 47 6.12 8.00 -8.45
C TRP A 47 4.70 8.44 -8.13
N CYS A 48 4.45 9.74 -8.17
CA CYS A 48 3.12 10.28 -7.92
C CYS A 48 2.26 10.12 -9.19
N ARG A 49 1.27 9.23 -9.14
CA ARG A 49 0.22 9.14 -10.14
C ARG A 49 -0.89 10.11 -9.73
N ILE A 50 -1.06 11.20 -10.46
CA ILE A 50 -2.16 12.15 -10.25
C ILE A 50 -3.47 11.44 -10.64
N ILE A 51 -4.42 11.37 -9.70
CA ILE A 51 -5.72 10.70 -9.91
C ILE A 51 -6.85 11.73 -10.05
N THR A 52 -6.61 13.00 -9.69
CA THR A 52 -7.68 13.98 -9.51
C THR A 52 -8.74 13.99 -10.60
N GLU A 53 -9.97 13.69 -10.16
CA GLU A 53 -11.19 14.15 -10.79
C GLU A 53 -11.20 15.70 -10.79
N PRO A 54 -11.80 16.33 -11.81
CA PRO A 54 -11.69 17.77 -12.09
C PRO A 54 -12.41 18.71 -11.09
N TYR A 55 -12.79 18.24 -9.90
CA TYR A 55 -13.74 18.93 -9.02
C TYR A 55 -13.20 19.48 -7.69
N GLU A 56 -11.95 19.24 -7.32
CA GLU A 56 -11.34 19.89 -6.15
C GLU A 56 -10.16 20.77 -6.58
N ASP A 57 -10.08 21.98 -6.03
CA ASP A 57 -9.05 23.01 -6.27
C ASP A 57 -7.60 22.56 -5.97
N PHE A 58 -7.38 21.29 -5.63
CA PHE A 58 -6.09 20.71 -5.30
C PHE A 58 -5.86 19.38 -6.03
N PRO A 59 -4.89 19.28 -6.97
CA PRO A 59 -4.53 18.01 -7.58
C PRO A 59 -3.99 17.06 -6.50
N MET A 60 -4.73 15.98 -6.24
CA MET A 60 -4.34 14.88 -5.38
C MET A 60 -4.08 13.62 -6.22
N GLY A 61 -2.98 12.95 -5.91
CA GLY A 61 -2.55 11.70 -6.52
C GLY A 61 -2.22 10.65 -5.48
N ARG A 62 -1.75 9.49 -5.94
CA ARG A 62 -1.25 8.39 -5.13
C ARG A 62 0.16 8.04 -5.55
N CYS A 63 1.02 7.76 -4.58
CA CYS A 63 2.32 7.17 -4.87
C CYS A 63 2.15 5.71 -5.28
N ASP A 64 2.47 5.39 -6.53
CA ASP A 64 2.38 4.05 -7.11
C ASP A 64 3.72 3.64 -7.73
N CYS A 65 3.94 2.33 -7.87
CA CYS A 65 5.04 1.79 -8.67
C CYS A 65 4.63 1.77 -10.16
N ILE A 66 5.17 2.71 -10.94
CA ILE A 66 4.95 2.82 -12.40
C ILE A 66 6.19 2.52 -13.23
#